data_AF-A0A9E5Y9Q7-F1
#
_entry.id   AF-A0A9E5Y9Q7-F1
#
_cell.length_a   1.000
_cell.length_b   1.000
_cell.length_c   1.000
_cell.angle_alpha   90.00
_cell.angle_beta   90.00
_cell.angle_gamma   90.00
#
_symmetry.space_group_name_H-M   'P 1'
#
loop_
_entity.id
_entity.type
_entity.pdbx_description
1 polymer ?
#
loop_
_entity_poly.entity_id
_entity_poly.type
_entity_poly.pdbx_seq_one_letter_code
_entity_poly.pdbx_strand_id
1 'polypeptide(L)'
;MKVNGTGVTDILRAYAGQLKSKKADAGRNAAPVSDSLEISPAAKKMRFYLSALAELPEVRKDLVESLRRRVNEGSYKPDAGRIAAGILEEKALDKKI
;
A
#
# COMPACT_ATOMS: atom_id res chain seq x y z
N MET A 1 73.52 11.82 -20.63
CA MET A 1 72.04 11.78 -20.75
C MET A 1 71.70 11.08 -22.06
N LYS A 2 71.00 9.94 -22.05
CA LYS A 2 70.46 9.28 -23.25
C LYS A 2 68.99 8.99 -22.98
N VAL A 3 68.08 9.68 -23.67
CA VAL A 3 66.64 9.35 -23.66
C VAL A 3 66.40 8.40 -24.82
N ASN A 4 66.18 7.12 -24.49
CA ASN A 4 65.79 6.10 -25.45
C ASN A 4 64.39 6.43 -25.97
N GLY A 5 64.24 6.47 -27.30
CA GLY A 5 63.03 6.89 -27.99
C GLY A 5 61.81 6.07 -27.58
N THR A 6 60.92 6.70 -26.82
CA THR A 6 59.55 6.25 -26.62
C THR A 6 58.85 6.35 -27.97
N GLY A 7 58.65 5.17 -28.56
CA GLY A 7 58.19 5.01 -29.94
C GLY A 7 56.76 5.50 -30.12
N VAL A 8 56.47 5.92 -31.36
CA VAL A 8 55.13 6.24 -31.89
C VAL A 8 54.06 5.20 -31.48
N THR A 9 54.48 3.96 -31.21
CA THR A 9 53.69 2.85 -30.68
C THR A 9 53.07 3.09 -29.31
N ASP A 10 53.75 3.80 -28.39
CA ASP A 10 53.23 4.07 -27.04
C ASP A 10 52.11 5.11 -27.07
N ILE A 11 52.25 6.09 -27.96
CA ILE A 11 51.24 7.13 -28.20
C ILE A 11 49.98 6.52 -28.83
N LEU A 12 50.15 5.63 -29.81
CA LEU A 12 49.05 4.89 -30.42
C LEU A 12 48.33 3.99 -29.41
N ARG A 13 49.07 3.35 -28.49
CA ARG A 13 48.48 2.52 -27.43
C ARG A 13 47.70 3.35 -26.42
N ALA A 14 48.18 4.53 -26.05
CA ALA A 14 47.46 5.45 -25.17
C ALA A 14 46.15 5.93 -25.83
N TYR A 15 46.21 6.29 -27.12
CA TYR A 15 45.03 6.71 -27.89
C TYR A 15 43.99 5.58 -28.06
N ALA A 16 44.44 4.36 -28.36
CA ALA A 16 43.57 3.19 -28.44
C ALA A 16 42.93 2.83 -27.09
N GLY A 17 43.67 3.00 -25.98
CA GLY A 17 43.15 2.87 -24.62
C GLY A 17 42.04 3.88 -24.32
N GLN A 18 42.22 5.13 -24.76
CA GLN A 18 41.24 6.21 -24.59
C GLN A 18 39.94 5.99 -25.40
N LEU A 19 40.04 5.39 -26.59
CA LEU A 19 38.87 5.01 -27.40
C LEU A 19 38.08 3.84 -26.77
N LYS A 20 38.78 2.89 -26.13
CA LYS A 20 38.13 1.78 -25.41
C LYS A 20 37.45 2.24 -24.12
N SER A 21 38.05 3.16 -23.36
CA SER A 21 37.43 3.72 -22.15
C SER A 21 36.19 4.55 -22.47
N LYS A 22 36.22 5.40 -23.52
CA LYS A 22 35.02 6.14 -23.98
C LYS A 22 33.85 5.23 -24.38
N LYS A 23 34.11 4.07 -25.00
CA LYS A 23 33.06 3.08 -25.31
C LYS A 23 32.59 2.29 -24.08
N ALA A 24 33.46 2.07 -23.10
CA ALA A 24 33.11 1.38 -21.85
C ALA A 24 32.29 2.25 -20.89
N ASP A 25 32.49 3.57 -20.91
CA ASP A 25 31.68 4.55 -20.15
C ASP A 25 30.31 4.80 -20.77
N ALA A 26 30.19 4.74 -22.11
CA ALA A 26 28.91 4.95 -22.80
C ALA A 26 27.86 3.85 -22.54
N GLY A 27 28.26 2.70 -21.98
CA GLY A 27 27.38 1.55 -21.76
C GLY A 27 27.09 1.20 -20.30
N ARG A 28 27.64 1.93 -19.31
CA ARG A 28 27.61 1.47 -17.91
C ARG A 28 26.68 2.19 -16.94
N ASN A 29 26.04 3.30 -17.29
CA ASN A 29 25.21 4.05 -16.33
C ASN A 29 23.93 4.67 -16.91
N ALA A 30 23.25 3.98 -17.82
CA ALA A 30 21.84 4.28 -18.07
C ALA A 30 21.00 3.24 -17.31
N ALA A 31 20.80 3.47 -16.01
CA ALA A 31 19.71 2.78 -15.31
C ALA A 31 18.42 3.09 -16.09
N PRO A 32 17.59 2.09 -16.42
CA PRO A 32 16.32 2.37 -17.08
C PRO A 32 15.55 3.35 -16.20
N VAL A 33 15.14 4.48 -16.77
CA VAL A 33 14.21 5.40 -16.11
C VAL A 33 12.91 4.62 -15.99
N SER A 34 12.71 4.03 -14.82
CA SER A 34 11.50 3.28 -14.49
C SER A 34 10.53 4.23 -13.81
N ASP A 35 9.30 4.28 -14.31
CA ASP A 35 8.22 4.96 -13.62
C ASP A 35 7.99 4.29 -12.25
N SER A 36 7.99 5.08 -11.18
CA SER A 36 7.67 4.61 -9.83
C SER A 36 6.23 4.94 -9.51
N LEU A 37 5.45 3.91 -9.16
CA LEU A 37 4.08 4.06 -8.65
C LEU A 37 4.09 3.92 -7.13
N GLU A 38 3.89 5.03 -6.42
CA GLU A 38 3.70 5.01 -4.97
C GLU A 38 2.23 5.13 -4.60
N ILE A 39 1.71 4.13 -3.89
CA ILE A 39 0.34 4.17 -3.35
C ILE A 39 0.32 5.15 -2.17
N SER A 40 -0.62 6.10 -2.20
CA SER A 40 -0.79 7.07 -1.12
C SER A 40 -1.02 6.39 0.24
N PRO A 41 -0.53 6.97 1.35
CA PRO A 41 -0.77 6.41 2.68
C PRO A 41 -2.25 6.22 3.02
N ALA A 42 -3.13 7.09 2.51
CA ALA A 42 -4.57 6.98 2.68
C ALA A 42 -5.14 5.75 1.96
N ALA A 43 -4.72 5.50 0.72
CA ALA A 43 -5.16 4.33 -0.04
C ALA A 43 -4.69 3.01 0.61
N LYS A 44 -3.48 2.97 1.18
CA LYS A 44 -3.00 1.81 1.95
C LYS A 44 -3.90 1.53 3.16
N LYS A 45 -4.26 2.57 3.93
CA LYS A 45 -5.17 2.45 5.07
C LYS A 45 -6.56 1.98 4.64
N MET A 46 -7.10 2.53 3.55
CA MET A 46 -8.40 2.13 3.03
C MET A 46 -8.43 0.65 2.63
N ARG A 47 -7.41 0.18 1.91
CA ARG A 47 -7.29 -1.24 1.55
C ARG A 47 -7.26 -2.13 2.78
N PHE A 48 -6.50 -1.74 3.80
CA PHE A 48 -6.46 -2.47 5.08
C PHE A 48 -7.85 -2.58 5.73
N TYR A 49 -8.60 -1.47 5.81
CA TYR A 49 -9.94 -1.50 6.39
C TYR A 49 -10.94 -2.32 5.56
N LEU A 50 -10.85 -2.28 4.23
CA LEU A 50 -11.70 -3.09 3.35
C LEU A 50 -11.41 -4.59 3.53
N SER A 51 -10.14 -4.96 3.66
CA SER A 51 -9.76 -6.35 3.95
C SER A 51 -10.28 -6.78 5.33
N ALA A 52 -10.09 -5.96 6.36
CA ALA A 52 -10.61 -6.26 7.70
C ALA A 52 -12.15 -6.37 7.72
N LEU A 53 -12.85 -5.52 6.96
CA LEU A 53 -14.31 -5.58 6.83
C LEU A 53 -14.78 -6.89 6.19
N ALA A 54 -14.05 -7.39 5.19
CA ALA A 54 -14.36 -8.65 4.52
C ALA A 54 -14.12 -9.88 5.39
N GLU A 55 -13.20 -9.80 6.36
CA GLU A 55 -12.91 -10.87 7.31
C GLU A 55 -13.91 -10.92 8.49
N LEU A 56 -14.69 -9.86 8.69
CA LEU A 56 -15.67 -9.83 9.77
C LEU A 56 -16.78 -10.87 9.52
N PRO A 57 -17.21 -11.60 10.57
CA PRO A 57 -18.30 -12.55 10.43
C PRO A 57 -19.61 -11.80 10.16
N GLU A 58 -20.43 -12.37 9.29
CA GLU A 58 -21.78 -11.86 9.00
C GLU A 58 -22.62 -11.72 10.29
N VAL A 59 -22.43 -12.66 11.22
CA VAL A 59 -23.11 -12.67 12.52
C VAL A 59 -22.11 -12.57 13.66
N ARG A 60 -22.28 -11.56 14.51
CA ARG A 60 -21.55 -11.43 15.79
C ARG A 60 -22.12 -12.39 16.84
N LYS A 61 -21.77 -13.67 16.73
CA LYS A 61 -22.31 -14.78 17.54
C LYS A 61 -22.25 -14.48 19.05
N ASP A 62 -21.12 -14.01 19.55
CA ASP A 62 -20.92 -13.70 20.97
C ASP A 62 -21.93 -12.67 21.49
N LEU A 63 -22.21 -11.63 20.70
CA LEU A 63 -23.21 -10.61 21.05
C LEU A 63 -24.61 -11.24 21.10
N VAL A 64 -24.96 -12.04 20.10
CA VAL A 64 -26.27 -12.71 20.03
C VAL A 64 -26.47 -13.64 21.23
N GLU A 65 -25.47 -14.46 21.56
CA GLU A 65 -25.52 -15.36 22.70
C GLU A 65 -25.63 -14.62 24.04
N SER A 66 -24.86 -13.54 24.21
CA SER A 66 -24.94 -12.71 25.42
C SER A 66 -26.33 -12.07 25.60
N LEU A 67 -26.96 -11.62 24.51
CA LEU A 67 -28.31 -11.07 24.53
C LEU A 67 -29.35 -12.14 24.80
N ARG A 68 -29.26 -13.31 24.16
CA ARG A 68 -30.15 -14.46 24.41
C ARG A 68 -30.11 -14.86 25.88
N ARG A 69 -28.92 -14.95 26.46
CA ARG A 69 -28.74 -15.26 27.88
C ARG A 69 -29.44 -14.23 28.77
N ARG A 70 -29.20 -12.93 28.55
CA ARG A 70 -29.84 -11.86 29.31
C ARG A 70 -31.37 -11.87 29.21
N VAL A 71 -31.90 -12.22 28.04
CA VAL A 71 -33.35 -12.34 27.84
C VAL A 71 -33.90 -13.52 28.64
N ASN A 72 -33.25 -14.69 28.55
CA ASN A 72 -33.66 -15.89 29.30
C ASN A 72 -33.58 -15.71 30.81
N GLU A 73 -32.56 -15.00 31.29
CA GLU A 73 -32.38 -14.68 32.71
C GLU A 73 -33.30 -13.52 33.19
N GLY A 74 -34.07 -12.90 32.30
CA GLY A 74 -34.92 -11.74 32.62
C GLY A 74 -34.16 -10.47 32.98
N SER A 75 -32.83 -10.45 32.82
CA SER A 75 -31.96 -9.30 33.10
C SER A 75 -31.87 -8.32 31.92
N TYR A 76 -32.43 -8.67 30.77
CA TYR A 76 -32.53 -7.79 29.62
C TYR A 76 -33.56 -6.68 29.86
N LYS A 77 -33.07 -5.44 30.02
CA LYS A 77 -33.89 -4.23 30.12
C LYS A 77 -33.73 -3.40 28.85
N PRO A 78 -34.70 -3.45 27.91
CA PRO A 78 -34.71 -2.56 26.75
C PRO A 78 -34.80 -1.11 27.19
N ASP A 79 -34.09 -0.22 26.50
CA ASP A 79 -34.21 1.22 26.72
C ASP A 79 -35.33 1.80 25.85
N ALA A 80 -36.29 2.48 26.49
CA ALA A 80 -37.45 3.06 25.79
C ALA A 80 -37.05 4.15 24.79
N GLY A 81 -36.01 4.94 25.10
CA GLY A 81 -35.49 5.97 24.20
C GLY A 81 -34.88 5.36 22.93
N ARG A 82 -34.11 4.27 23.06
CA ARG A 82 -33.56 3.52 21.93
C ARG A 82 -34.64 2.87 21.07
N ILE A 83 -35.72 2.39 21.68
CA ILE A 83 -36.88 1.85 20.94
C ILE A 83 -37.53 2.96 20.11
N ALA A 84 -37.84 4.11 20.72
CA ALA A 84 -38.44 5.24 20.02
C ALA A 84 -37.53 5.77 18.90
N ALA A 85 -36.22 5.87 19.15
CA ALA A 85 -35.24 6.27 18.15
C ALA A 85 -35.22 5.31 16.95
N GLY A 86 -35.23 4.00 17.18
CA GLY A 86 -35.28 3.00 16.11
C GLY A 86 -36.54 3.11 15.25
N ILE A 87 -37.70 3.32 15.87
CA ILE A 87 -38.98 3.54 15.15
C ILE A 87 -38.91 4.79 14.28
N LEU A 88 -38.33 5.88 14.78
CA LEU A 88 -38.19 7.13 14.04
C LEU A 88 -37.19 7.00 12.89
N GLU A 89 -36.08 6.28 13.10
CA GLU A 89 -35.06 6.01 12.09
C GLU A 89 -35.64 5.21 10.92
N GLU A 90 -36.38 4.14 11.20
CA GLU A 90 -37.07 3.32 10.19
C GLU A 90 -38.04 4.17 9.34
N LYS A 91 -38.86 5.01 9.99
CA LYS A 91 -39.76 5.94 9.29
C LYS A 91 -39.04 7.00 8.46
N ALA A 92 -37.83 7.38 8.84
CA ALA A 92 -37.03 8.35 8.09
C ALA A 92 -36.33 7.72 6.88
N LEU A 93 -35.96 6.43 6.98
CA LEU A 93 -35.41 5.65 5.86
C LEU A 93 -36.43 5.47 4.74
N ASP A 94 -37.69 5.13 5.08
CA ASP A 94 -38.79 4.97 4.11
C ASP A 94 -39.10 6.25 3.30
N LYS A 95 -38.78 7.44 3.85
CA LYS A 95 -39.01 8.73 3.16
C LYS A 95 -37.87 9.16 2.23
N LYS A 96 -36.71 8.50 2.32
CA LYS A 96 -35.51 8.84 1.53
C LYS A 96 -35.34 7.97 0.28
N ILE A 97 -36.29 7.07 0.03
CA ILE A 97 -36.40 6.22 -1.16
C ILE A 97 -37.52 6.78 -2.03
#